data_AF-A0A942WMI3-F1
#
_entry.id   AF-A0A942WMI3-F1
#
_cell.length_a   1.000
_cell.length_b   1.000
_cell.length_c   1.000
_cell.angle_alpha   90.00
_cell.angle_beta   90.00
_cell.angle_gamma   90.00
#
_symmetry.space_group_name_H-M   'P 1'
#
loop_
_entity.id
_entity.type
_entity.pdbx_description
1 polymer ?
#
loop_
_entity_poly.entity_id
_entity_poly.type
_entity_poly.pdbx_seq_one_letter_code
_entity_poly.pdbx_strand_id
1 'polypeptide(L)'
;MATLNRKERRAQRNESNTIGILLRLFFGLSFIGLAVVLFGEFDYNFIFSIFTADIVVSLIYVMMNKSRITTSLAVNTNVRVIIAFLIMLITMFFYAFALWRADQFSTPMQVTLFIGGPIVYLAVFNSTKTILTNQN
;
A
#
# COMPACT_ATOMS: atom_id res chain seq x y z
N MET A 1 -9.91 -23.16 32.29
CA MET A 1 -9.29 -21.87 31.87
C MET A 1 -8.94 -21.79 30.37
N ALA A 2 -9.57 -22.57 29.47
CA ALA A 2 -9.21 -22.62 28.04
C ALA A 2 -10.10 -21.75 27.11
N THR A 3 -11.23 -21.24 27.58
CA THR A 3 -12.23 -20.54 26.76
C THR A 3 -12.04 -19.02 26.69
N LEU A 4 -11.42 -18.40 27.71
CA LEU A 4 -11.07 -16.97 27.72
C LEU A 4 -10.10 -16.62 26.58
N ASN A 5 -9.07 -17.46 26.38
CA ASN A 5 -8.04 -17.28 25.36
C ASN A 5 -8.60 -17.35 23.91
N ARG A 6 -9.69 -18.10 23.67
CA ARG A 6 -10.33 -18.15 22.35
C ARG A 6 -11.12 -16.88 22.03
N LYS A 7 -11.70 -16.24 23.04
CA LYS A 7 -12.48 -15.00 22.88
C LYS A 7 -11.55 -13.81 22.66
N GLU A 8 -10.46 -13.74 23.42
CA GLU A 8 -9.38 -12.75 23.25
C GLU A 8 -8.69 -12.89 21.89
N ARG A 9 -8.33 -14.12 21.46
CA ARG A 9 -7.77 -14.34 20.12
C ARG A 9 -8.74 -13.95 18.99
N ARG A 10 -10.05 -14.14 19.18
CA ARG A 10 -11.08 -13.70 18.21
C ARG A 10 -11.20 -12.18 18.18
N ALA A 11 -11.20 -11.53 19.34
CA ALA A 11 -11.23 -10.07 19.42
C ALA A 11 -9.99 -9.44 18.77
N GLN A 12 -8.81 -9.96 19.06
CA GLN A 12 -7.54 -9.50 18.47
C GLN A 12 -7.47 -9.78 16.96
N ARG A 13 -8.03 -10.91 16.49
CA ARG A 13 -8.16 -11.20 15.05
C ARG A 13 -9.13 -10.23 14.38
N ASN A 14 -10.26 -9.93 15.01
CA ASN A 14 -11.24 -8.98 14.48
C ASN A 14 -10.65 -7.57 14.42
N GLU A 15 -9.95 -7.14 15.45
CA GLU A 15 -9.26 -5.83 15.49
C GLU A 15 -8.20 -5.73 14.38
N SER A 16 -7.36 -6.75 14.23
CA SER A 16 -6.38 -6.81 13.13
C SER A 16 -7.05 -6.81 11.74
N ASN A 17 -8.26 -7.35 11.62
CA ASN A 17 -9.01 -7.37 10.37
C ASN A 17 -9.62 -5.99 10.07
N THR A 18 -10.16 -5.30 11.08
CA THR A 18 -10.65 -3.91 10.98
C THR A 18 -9.53 -2.96 10.58
N ILE A 19 -8.36 -3.06 11.22
CA ILE A 19 -7.19 -2.24 10.88
C ILE A 19 -6.73 -2.54 9.45
N GLY A 20 -6.77 -3.81 9.02
CA GLY A 20 -6.43 -4.20 7.64
C GLY A 20 -7.38 -3.59 6.60
N ILE A 21 -8.68 -3.53 6.89
CA ILE A 21 -9.67 -2.87 6.03
C ILE A 21 -9.40 -1.36 5.95
N LEU A 22 -9.18 -0.71 7.10
CA LEU A 22 -8.90 0.73 7.15
C LEU A 22 -7.65 1.09 6.35
N LEU A 23 -6.61 0.28 6.45
CA LEU A 23 -5.35 0.49 5.75
C LEU A 23 -5.50 0.32 4.23
N ARG A 24 -6.30 -0.65 3.78
CA ARG A 24 -6.64 -0.81 2.35
C ARG A 24 -7.48 0.36 1.83
N LEU A 25 -8.43 0.85 2.62
CA LEU A 25 -9.22 2.03 2.27
C LEU A 25 -8.34 3.26 2.16
N PHE A 26 -7.44 3.48 3.13
CA PHE A 26 -6.49 4.59 3.10
C PHE A 26 -5.65 4.59 1.82
N PHE A 27 -5.03 3.45 1.47
CA PHE A 27 -4.24 3.36 0.24
C PHE A 27 -5.07 3.46 -1.03
N GLY A 28 -6.28 2.90 -1.05
CA GLY A 28 -7.19 3.06 -2.17
C GLY A 28 -7.59 4.52 -2.39
N LEU A 29 -7.90 5.24 -1.31
CA LEU A 29 -8.22 6.67 -1.36
C LEU A 29 -7.00 7.52 -1.75
N SER A 30 -5.81 7.19 -1.25
CA SER A 30 -4.56 7.83 -1.68
C SER A 30 -4.36 7.67 -3.19
N PHE A 31 -4.54 6.46 -3.72
CA PHE A 31 -4.40 6.18 -5.14
C PHE A 31 -5.43 6.95 -6.00
N ILE A 32 -6.68 7.04 -5.54
CA ILE A 32 -7.70 7.87 -6.19
C ILE A 32 -7.31 9.36 -6.11
N GLY A 33 -6.79 9.82 -4.96
CA GLY A 33 -6.30 11.18 -4.78
C GLY A 33 -5.18 11.52 -5.79
N LEU A 34 -4.26 10.60 -6.02
CA LEU A 34 -3.23 10.75 -7.06
C LEU A 34 -3.84 10.86 -8.46
N ALA A 35 -4.87 10.07 -8.77
CA ALA A 35 -5.59 10.18 -10.04
C ALA A 35 -6.18 11.58 -10.22
N VAL A 36 -6.86 12.09 -9.19
CA VAL A 36 -7.46 13.43 -9.21
C VAL A 36 -6.40 14.49 -9.42
N VAL A 37 -5.24 14.40 -8.74
CA VAL A 37 -4.16 15.37 -8.93
C VAL A 37 -3.55 15.28 -10.33
N LEU A 38 -3.33 14.07 -10.85
CA LEU A 38 -2.74 13.85 -12.17
C LEU A 38 -3.64 14.32 -13.32
N PHE A 39 -4.95 14.07 -13.25
CA PHE A 39 -5.89 14.38 -14.32
C PHE A 39 -6.66 15.70 -14.13
N GLY A 40 -6.73 16.22 -12.91
CA GLY A 40 -7.57 17.37 -12.54
C GLY A 40 -6.85 18.71 -12.48
N GLU A 41 -5.63 18.81 -13.02
CA GLU A 41 -4.83 20.06 -13.04
C GLU A 41 -4.59 20.68 -11.64
N PHE A 42 -4.55 19.86 -10.59
CA PHE A 42 -4.26 20.32 -9.24
C PHE A 42 -2.77 20.57 -9.04
N ASP A 43 -2.43 21.33 -8.00
CA ASP A 43 -1.04 21.61 -7.64
C ASP A 43 -0.27 20.30 -7.37
N TYR A 44 0.85 20.11 -8.07
CA TYR A 44 1.73 18.95 -7.91
C TYR A 44 2.32 18.81 -6.49
N ASN A 45 2.29 19.86 -5.67
CA ASN A 45 2.62 19.78 -4.24
C ASN A 45 1.74 18.77 -3.48
N PHE A 46 0.52 18.51 -3.95
CA PHE A 46 -0.35 17.48 -3.37
C PHE A 46 0.19 16.06 -3.62
N ILE A 47 0.93 15.82 -4.71
CA ILE A 47 1.58 14.53 -4.96
C ILE A 47 2.59 14.24 -3.85
N PHE A 48 3.50 15.19 -3.58
CA PHE A 48 4.49 15.04 -2.50
C PHE A 48 3.84 14.81 -1.14
N SER A 49 2.74 15.51 -0.86
CA SER A 49 2.00 15.37 0.39
C SER A 49 1.38 13.96 0.54
N ILE A 50 0.76 13.44 -0.53
CA ILE A 50 0.18 12.09 -0.54
C ILE A 50 1.26 11.03 -0.33
N PHE A 51 2.37 11.13 -1.07
CA PHE A 51 3.51 10.22 -0.93
C PHE A 51 4.07 10.22 0.49
N THR A 52 4.22 11.40 1.08
CA THR A 52 4.73 11.53 2.45
C THR A 52 3.77 10.88 3.45
N ALA A 53 2.47 11.11 3.32
CA ALA A 53 1.46 10.50 4.18
C ALA A 53 1.47 8.96 4.06
N ASP A 54 1.56 8.42 2.85
CA ASP A 54 1.61 6.98 2.60
C ASP A 54 2.83 6.31 3.24
N ILE A 55 4.00 6.93 3.10
CA ILE A 55 5.24 6.44 3.72
C ILE A 55 5.13 6.47 5.25
N VAL A 56 4.67 7.58 5.81
CA VAL A 56 4.56 7.73 7.28
C VAL A 56 3.58 6.72 7.87
N VAL A 57 2.38 6.59 7.31
CA VAL A 57 1.36 5.62 7.78
C VAL A 57 1.89 4.18 7.66
N SER A 58 2.57 3.87 6.56
CA SER A 58 3.20 2.57 6.34
C SER A 58 4.26 2.25 7.41
N LEU A 59 5.15 3.19 7.69
CA LEU A 59 6.20 3.02 8.70
C LEU A 59 5.61 2.86 10.10
N ILE A 60 4.65 3.71 10.48
CA ILE A 60 3.94 3.61 11.76
C ILE A 60 3.32 2.22 11.91
N TYR A 61 2.62 1.73 10.88
CA TYR A 61 2.01 0.40 10.93
C TYR A 61 3.05 -0.70 11.16
N VAL A 62 4.14 -0.70 10.39
CA VAL A 62 5.20 -1.71 10.50
C VAL A 62 5.86 -1.65 11.88
N MET A 63 6.16 -0.46 12.39
CA MET A 63 6.80 -0.30 13.70
C MET A 63 5.89 -0.79 14.84
N MET A 64 4.61 -0.41 14.83
CA MET A 64 3.65 -0.85 15.85
C MET A 64 3.40 -2.36 15.84
N ASN A 65 3.56 -3.00 14.68
CA ASN A 65 3.23 -4.40 14.47
C ASN A 65 4.46 -5.31 14.31
N LYS A 66 5.68 -4.81 14.52
CA LYS A 66 6.95 -5.48 14.22
C LYS A 66 7.04 -6.91 14.78
N SER A 67 6.62 -7.12 16.02
CA SER A 67 6.63 -8.44 16.68
C SER A 67 5.60 -9.44 16.13
N ARG A 68 4.59 -8.96 15.40
CA ARG A 68 3.47 -9.75 14.89
C ARG A 68 3.54 -10.07 13.41
N ILE A 69 4.54 -9.56 12.69
CA ILE A 69 4.65 -9.70 11.22
C ILE A 69 4.74 -11.16 10.79
N THR A 70 5.50 -11.99 11.52
CA THR A 70 5.71 -13.41 11.20
C THR A 70 4.75 -14.35 11.95
N THR A 71 4.07 -13.86 12.99
CA THR A 71 3.22 -14.68 13.88
C THR A 71 1.73 -14.51 13.62
N SER A 72 1.30 -13.37 13.06
CA SER A 72 -0.10 -13.10 12.71
C SER A 72 -0.27 -13.03 11.20
N LEU A 73 -1.09 -13.93 10.64
CA LEU A 73 -1.42 -13.96 9.21
C LEU A 73 -2.05 -12.64 8.73
N ALA A 74 -2.86 -11.99 9.57
CA ALA A 74 -3.52 -10.74 9.23
C ALA A 74 -2.51 -9.59 9.11
N VAL A 75 -1.60 -9.45 10.09
CA VAL A 75 -0.53 -8.46 10.07
C VAL A 75 0.42 -8.72 8.90
N ASN A 76 0.79 -9.99 8.68
CA ASN A 76 1.62 -10.41 7.56
C ASN A 76 1.03 -9.95 6.21
N THR A 77 -0.27 -10.20 6.02
CA THR A 77 -1.00 -9.80 4.82
C THR A 77 -1.03 -8.28 4.68
N ASN A 78 -1.26 -7.54 5.76
CA ASN A 78 -1.27 -6.08 5.73
C ASN A 78 0.11 -5.50 5.41
N VAL A 79 1.18 -6.04 5.97
CA VAL A 79 2.56 -5.65 5.61
C VAL A 79 2.84 -5.92 4.14
N ARG A 80 2.36 -7.05 3.59
CA ARG A 80 2.48 -7.33 2.15
C ARG A 80 1.70 -6.34 1.28
N VAL A 81 0.51 -5.91 1.71
CA VAL A 81 -0.25 -4.85 1.03
C VAL A 81 0.55 -3.54 1.04
N ILE A 82 1.12 -3.15 2.18
CA ILE A 82 1.98 -1.96 2.32
C ILE A 82 3.15 -2.02 1.34
N ILE A 83 3.91 -3.12 1.35
CA ILE A 83 5.08 -3.30 0.48
C ILE A 83 4.67 -3.21 -0.99
N ALA A 84 3.60 -3.90 -1.38
CA ALA A 84 3.10 -3.87 -2.75
C ALA A 84 2.67 -2.47 -3.19
N PHE A 85 2.01 -1.73 -2.30
CA PHE A 85 1.55 -0.37 -2.57
C PHE A 85 2.72 0.61 -2.68
N LEU A 86 3.69 0.56 -1.76
CA LEU A 86 4.87 1.43 -1.80
C LEU A 86 5.73 1.17 -3.04
N ILE A 87 5.94 -0.10 -3.43
CA ILE A 87 6.68 -0.43 -4.66
C ILE A 87 5.93 0.11 -5.88
N MET A 88 4.62 -0.08 -5.95
CA MET A 88 3.79 0.51 -7.01
C MET A 88 3.99 2.04 -7.06
N LEU A 89 3.84 2.76 -5.95
CA LEU A 89 4.01 4.22 -5.92
C LEU A 89 5.39 4.67 -6.39
N ILE A 90 6.45 4.02 -5.92
CA ILE A 90 7.82 4.34 -6.32
C ILE A 90 8.01 4.11 -7.82
N THR A 91 7.53 2.99 -8.36
CA THR A 91 7.63 2.70 -9.80
C THR A 91 6.85 3.71 -10.64
N MET A 92 5.65 4.07 -10.21
CA MET A 92 4.83 5.06 -10.92
C MET A 92 5.50 6.44 -10.88
N PHE A 93 6.08 6.83 -9.75
CA PHE A 93 6.78 8.10 -9.61
C PHE A 93 7.97 8.20 -10.57
N PHE A 94 8.84 7.19 -10.59
CA PHE A 94 10.01 7.20 -11.48
C PHE A 94 9.60 7.18 -12.95
N TYR A 95 8.52 6.47 -13.31
CA TYR A 95 8.00 6.49 -14.67
C TYR A 95 7.41 7.84 -15.06
N ALA A 96 6.60 8.46 -14.19
CA ALA A 96 6.08 9.80 -14.39
C ALA A 96 7.22 10.83 -14.55
N PHE A 97 8.22 10.75 -13.68
CA PHE A 97 9.39 11.62 -13.71
C PHE A 97 10.19 11.46 -15.01
N ALA A 98 10.38 10.21 -15.48
CA ALA A 98 11.06 9.95 -16.75
C ALA A 98 10.31 10.56 -17.93
N LEU A 99 8.98 10.39 -17.99
CA LEU A 99 8.15 10.98 -19.03
C LEU A 99 8.15 12.51 -18.99
N TRP A 100 8.07 13.09 -17.79
CA TRP A 100 8.16 14.54 -17.60
C TRP A 100 9.50 15.07 -18.07
N ARG A 101 10.60 14.39 -17.72
CA ARG A 101 11.95 14.80 -18.13
C ARG A 101 12.20 14.66 -19.64
N ALA A 102 11.50 13.74 -20.29
CA ALA A 102 11.57 13.49 -21.73
C ALA A 102 10.58 14.32 -22.56
N ASP A 103 9.78 15.19 -21.92
CA ASP A 103 8.71 15.98 -22.55
C ASP A 103 7.64 15.10 -23.26
N GLN A 104 7.40 13.90 -22.70
CA GLN A 104 6.42 12.92 -23.22
C GLN A 104 5.24 12.71 -22.27
N PHE A 105 5.02 13.64 -21.33
CA PHE A 105 3.99 13.53 -20.30
C PHE A 105 2.58 13.88 -20.82
N SER A 106 2.17 13.20 -21.88
CA SER A 106 0.86 13.36 -22.53
C SER A 106 -0.25 12.62 -21.80
N THR A 107 -1.52 12.99 -22.04
CA THR A 107 -2.69 12.34 -21.43
C THR A 107 -2.72 10.82 -21.64
N PRO A 108 -2.45 10.26 -22.84
CA PRO A 108 -2.40 8.81 -23.02
C PRO A 108 -1.38 8.12 -22.11
N MET A 109 -0.20 8.74 -21.91
CA MET A 109 0.85 8.21 -21.04
C MET A 109 0.46 8.26 -19.56
N GLN A 110 -0.24 9.33 -19.13
CA GLN A 110 -0.79 9.41 -17.78
C GLN A 110 -1.82 8.29 -17.52
N VAL A 111 -2.68 7.99 -18.50
CA VAL A 111 -3.62 6.86 -18.41
C VAL A 111 -2.89 5.51 -18.34
N THR A 112 -1.88 5.30 -19.18
CA THR A 112 -1.06 4.08 -19.13
C THR A 112 -0.38 3.91 -17.78
N LEU A 113 0.17 4.98 -17.23
CA LEU A 113 0.76 4.98 -15.89
C LEU A 113 -0.26 4.60 -14.82
N PHE A 114 -1.45 5.22 -14.88
CA PHE A 114 -2.51 4.97 -13.91
C PHE A 114 -3.02 3.52 -13.96
N ILE A 115 -3.17 2.93 -15.14
CA ILE A 115 -3.54 1.51 -15.31
C ILE A 115 -2.38 0.58 -14.91
N GLY A 116 -1.14 0.97 -15.22
CA GLY A 116 0.06 0.22 -14.89
C GLY A 116 0.27 0.05 -13.38
N GLY A 117 -0.11 1.04 -12.58
CA GLY A 117 -0.02 0.99 -11.12
C GLY A 117 -0.67 -0.27 -10.51
N PRO A 118 -2.00 -0.45 -10.65
CA PRO A 118 -2.70 -1.63 -10.14
C PRO A 118 -2.11 -2.97 -10.62
N ILE A 119 -1.57 -3.02 -11.84
CA ILE A 119 -0.90 -4.22 -12.37
C ILE A 119 0.39 -4.51 -11.56
N VAL A 120 1.23 -3.50 -11.34
CA VAL A 120 2.44 -3.62 -10.51
C VAL A 120 2.06 -4.03 -9.09
N TYR A 121 1.06 -3.39 -8.49
CA TYR A 121 0.57 -3.75 -7.16
C TYR A 121 0.16 -5.22 -7.08
N LEU A 122 -0.64 -5.71 -8.02
CA LEU A 122 -1.07 -7.11 -8.05
C LEU A 122 0.10 -8.07 -8.25
N ALA A 123 1.05 -7.74 -9.12
CA ALA A 123 2.24 -8.54 -9.37
C ALA A 123 3.09 -8.67 -8.10
N VAL A 124 3.38 -7.55 -7.42
CA VAL A 124 4.18 -7.52 -6.19
C VAL A 124 3.43 -8.18 -5.03
N PHE A 125 2.13 -7.93 -4.90
CA PHE A 125 1.35 -8.58 -3.85
C PHE A 125 1.32 -10.09 -4.03
N ASN A 126 1.20 -10.58 -5.26
CA ASN A 126 1.23 -12.02 -5.54
C ASN A 126 2.62 -12.63 -5.36
N SER A 127 3.70 -11.92 -5.73
CA SER A 127 5.07 -12.42 -5.57
C SER A 127 5.50 -12.51 -4.10
N THR A 128 4.97 -11.63 -3.24
CA THR A 128 5.32 -11.58 -1.81
C THR A 128 4.62 -12.62 -0.94
N LYS A 129 3.79 -13.51 -1.52
CA LYS A 129 3.00 -14.52 -0.77
C LYS A 129 3.81 -15.40 0.18
N THR A 130 5.08 -15.64 -0.13
CA THR A 130 5.94 -16.57 0.60
C THR A 130 7.09 -15.88 1.35
N ILE A 131 7.25 -14.55 1.22
CA ILE A 131 8.44 -13.83 1.71
C ILE A 131 8.50 -13.71 3.23
N LEU A 132 7.33 -13.67 3.89
CA LEU A 132 7.23 -13.44 5.33
C LEU A 132 6.67 -14.64 6.10
N THR A 133 6.50 -15.78 5.42
CA THR A 133 6.13 -17.03 6.07
C THR A 133 7.42 -17.67 6.55
N ASN A 134 7.53 -17.99 7.85
CA ASN A 134 8.66 -18.76 8.35
C ASN A 134 8.74 -20.07 7.55
N GLN A 135 9.77 -20.23 6.74
CA GLN A 135 10.22 -21.55 6.30
C GLN A 135 10.94 -22.17 7.50
N ASN A 136 10.18 -22.84 8.35
CA ASN A 136 10.65 -23.85 9.31
C ASN A 136 9.49 -24.78 9.62
#